data_AF-A0A7W2RW59-F1
#
_entry.id   AF-A0A7W2RW59-F1
#
_cell.length_a   1.000
_cell.length_b   1.000
_cell.length_c   1.000
_cell.angle_alpha   90.00
_cell.angle_beta   90.00
_cell.angle_gamma   90.00
#
_symmetry.space_group_name_H-M   'P 1'
#
loop_
_entity.id
_entity.type
_entity.pdbx_description
1 polymer ?
#
loop_
_entity_poly.entity_id
_entity_poly.type
_entity_poly.pdbx_seq_one_letter_code
_entity_poly.pdbx_strand_id
1 'polypeptide(L)'
;MNKIFSSLLLIISVVLIQLPIAAEVSAAGAEKSEKPKRKTQLVGPSVGKKVAKAFEAYSADDIPGALVILLDIDASKDYDKAYVSRFIAVMYATMGDEEANAIKYLKAAVEPDLLNEGDHGAAIKLLADLQMQTKAYEEALVNYQAWMDFTGESDGNTWTKIANAHYALKQLDEMIVPADNAIAAYGDKQNKNPYILKITSFYENKKYKDAVKTLETVIQIFPEDKTWWTQLGMFYLLVEDYQKALQTLDLAYKQGFLVKESEIKTLASLYSQNVVPYKAAILLEKHIDSGLVPRDDKNLSSVANAWHAAQNIDKAAKYYGELAKMTNLAKHYSKQGMLLKQNEQFEPAIVALTKAIELGVKNEGRLQMSIAESHFYLEQYKQAYKAISLARKDPKTRKSAKGWESFIKDTARRKNVSI
;
A
#
# COMPACT_ATOMS: atom_id res chain seq x y z
N MET A 1 -18.76 -16.81 -4.61
CA MET A 1 -19.53 -15.57 -4.77
C MET A 1 -20.25 -15.30 -3.47
N ASN A 2 -20.00 -14.11 -2.94
CA ASN A 2 -20.36 -13.55 -1.64
C ASN A 2 -21.68 -14.03 -1.02
N LYS A 3 -21.60 -14.54 0.22
CA LYS A 3 -22.38 -14.06 1.38
C LYS A 3 -21.57 -14.38 2.64
N ILE A 4 -20.81 -13.41 3.14
CA ILE A 4 -20.34 -13.43 4.53
C ILE A 4 -21.56 -13.02 5.35
N PHE A 5 -22.25 -14.02 5.92
CA PHE A 5 -23.27 -13.77 6.93
C PHE A 5 -22.58 -13.29 8.19
N SER A 6 -22.54 -11.98 8.40
CA SER A 6 -22.33 -11.41 9.72
C SER A 6 -23.58 -11.69 10.53
N SER A 7 -23.49 -12.69 11.40
CA SER A 7 -24.46 -13.02 12.44
C SER A 7 -24.72 -11.79 13.32
N LEU A 8 -25.79 -11.06 13.05
CA LEU A 8 -26.46 -10.19 14.01
C LEU A 8 -27.20 -11.10 15.00
N LEU A 9 -26.45 -11.64 15.97
CA LEU A 9 -27.01 -12.14 17.21
C LEU A 9 -27.58 -10.93 17.95
N LEU A 10 -28.86 -10.62 17.69
CA LEU A 10 -29.71 -9.91 18.63
C LEU A 10 -29.81 -10.79 19.87
N ILE A 11 -28.89 -10.59 20.81
CA ILE A 11 -28.98 -11.18 22.15
C ILE A 11 -30.23 -10.57 22.78
N ILE A 12 -31.33 -11.30 22.72
CA ILE A 12 -32.47 -11.09 23.59
C ILE A 12 -31.98 -11.40 25.00
N SER A 13 -31.66 -10.36 25.77
CA SER A 13 -31.55 -10.49 27.22
C SER A 13 -32.93 -10.77 27.79
N VAL A 14 -33.30 -12.04 27.87
CA VAL A 14 -34.28 -12.47 28.87
C VAL A 14 -33.59 -12.28 30.22
N VAL A 15 -33.93 -11.20 30.92
CA VAL A 15 -33.48 -10.96 32.29
C VAL A 15 -34.18 -12.00 33.18
N LEU A 16 -33.49 -13.11 33.42
CA LEU A 16 -33.66 -13.86 34.67
C LEU A 16 -32.89 -13.09 35.74
N ILE A 17 -33.60 -12.58 36.74
CA ILE A 17 -33.03 -11.85 37.87
C ILE A 17 -32.10 -12.80 38.62
N GLN A 18 -30.80 -12.61 38.46
CA GLN A 18 -29.78 -13.05 39.40
C GLN A 18 -28.90 -11.85 39.71
N LEU A 19 -28.90 -11.43 40.98
CA LEU A 19 -28.03 -10.37 41.50
C LEU A 19 -26.58 -10.88 41.56
N PRO A 20 -25.60 -10.21 40.94
CA PRO A 20 -24.19 -10.46 41.22
C PRO A 20 -23.58 -9.30 42.02
N ILE A 21 -22.79 -9.69 43.01
CA ILE A 21 -21.94 -8.85 43.84
C ILE A 21 -20.90 -8.16 42.95
N ALA A 22 -20.79 -6.83 43.06
CA ALA A 22 -19.82 -6.03 42.34
C ALA A 22 -18.42 -6.19 42.95
N ALA A 23 -17.45 -6.58 42.12
CA ALA A 23 -16.05 -6.24 42.33
C ALA A 23 -15.71 -5.14 41.32
N GLU A 24 -15.50 -3.93 41.82
CA GLU A 24 -15.10 -2.77 41.03
C GLU A 24 -13.65 -2.91 40.57
N VAL A 25 -13.44 -2.89 39.25
CA VAL A 25 -12.14 -2.54 38.67
C VAL A 25 -12.34 -1.21 37.94
N SER A 26 -11.72 -0.18 38.51
CA SER A 26 -11.79 1.21 38.06
C SER A 26 -11.04 1.40 36.74
N ALA A 27 -11.76 1.79 35.68
CA ALA A 27 -11.18 2.50 34.55
C ALA A 27 -11.54 3.98 34.70
N ALA A 28 -10.50 4.81 34.89
CA ALA A 28 -10.63 6.24 35.11
C ALA A 28 -11.06 6.98 33.83
N GLY A 29 -11.97 7.96 33.98
CA GLY A 29 -12.04 9.10 33.08
C GLY A 29 -13.22 9.20 32.11
N ALA A 30 -14.43 8.86 32.53
CA ALA A 30 -15.64 9.51 31.99
C ALA A 30 -16.61 9.65 33.16
N GLU A 31 -16.83 10.89 33.64
CA GLU A 31 -18.01 11.17 34.44
C GLU A 31 -19.21 10.76 33.58
N LYS A 32 -19.85 9.63 33.93
CA LYS A 32 -21.15 9.28 33.36
C LYS A 32 -22.05 10.45 33.70
N SER A 33 -22.33 11.29 32.71
CA SER A 33 -23.29 12.38 32.84
C SER A 33 -24.55 11.77 33.43
N GLU A 34 -24.97 12.22 34.61
CA GLU A 34 -26.24 11.82 35.23
C GLU A 34 -27.38 12.41 34.40
N LYS A 35 -27.58 11.88 33.17
CA LYS A 35 -28.75 12.22 32.38
C LYS A 35 -29.97 11.70 33.13
N PRO A 36 -31.01 12.53 33.31
CA PRO A 36 -32.24 12.07 33.94
C PRO A 36 -32.80 10.88 33.16
N LYS A 37 -32.99 9.74 33.85
CA LYS A 37 -33.46 8.50 33.22
C LYS A 37 -34.78 8.76 32.48
N ARG A 38 -34.81 8.41 31.18
CA ARG A 38 -36.03 8.50 30.35
C ARG A 38 -37.13 7.66 31.00
N LYS A 39 -38.32 8.23 31.18
CA LYS A 39 -39.47 7.48 31.70
C LYS A 39 -39.82 6.35 30.74
N THR A 40 -39.76 5.11 31.24
CA THR A 40 -40.16 3.93 30.46
C THR A 40 -41.65 3.97 30.19
N GLN A 41 -42.02 3.78 28.93
CA GLN A 41 -43.40 3.65 28.48
C GLN A 41 -43.70 2.20 28.14
N LEU A 42 -44.94 1.78 28.38
CA LEU A 42 -45.44 0.45 28.04
C LEU A 42 -46.35 0.56 26.83
N VAL A 43 -46.18 -0.36 25.89
CA VAL A 43 -47.05 -0.50 24.73
C VAL A 43 -48.47 -0.88 25.16
N GLY A 44 -49.48 -0.36 24.47
CA GLY A 44 -50.87 -0.75 24.68
C GLY A 44 -51.07 -2.27 24.53
N PRO A 45 -51.91 -2.93 25.37
CA PRO A 45 -52.06 -4.40 25.33
C PRO A 45 -52.48 -4.97 23.97
N SER A 46 -53.34 -4.25 23.24
CA SER A 46 -53.79 -4.65 21.89
C SER A 46 -52.63 -4.64 20.88
N VAL A 47 -51.86 -3.55 20.85
CA VAL A 47 -50.69 -3.39 19.98
C VAL A 47 -49.61 -4.41 20.36
N GLY A 48 -49.30 -4.55 21.66
CA GLY A 48 -48.34 -5.53 22.16
C GLY A 48 -48.67 -6.96 21.74
N LYS A 49 -49.96 -7.37 21.80
CA LYS A 49 -50.40 -8.70 21.36
C LYS A 49 -50.21 -8.91 19.85
N LYS A 50 -50.53 -7.91 19.02
CA LYS A 50 -50.31 -8.01 17.56
C LYS A 50 -48.82 -8.03 17.21
N VAL A 51 -47.99 -7.23 17.88
CA VAL A 51 -46.53 -7.24 17.71
C VAL A 51 -45.95 -8.60 18.12
N ALA A 52 -46.40 -9.19 19.23
CA ALA A 52 -45.99 -10.53 19.64
C ALA A 52 -46.32 -11.59 18.57
N LYS A 53 -47.51 -11.51 17.96
CA LYS A 53 -47.88 -12.39 16.84
C LYS A 53 -47.00 -12.20 15.61
N ALA A 54 -46.60 -10.97 15.30
CA ALA A 54 -45.63 -10.71 14.24
C ALA A 54 -44.27 -11.36 14.55
N PHE A 55 -43.84 -11.33 15.82
CA PHE A 55 -42.63 -12.01 16.27
C PHE A 55 -42.71 -13.54 16.18
N GLU A 56 -43.88 -14.14 16.42
CA GLU A 56 -44.10 -15.58 16.19
C GLU A 56 -43.87 -15.94 14.71
N ALA A 57 -44.40 -15.13 13.78
CA ALA A 57 -44.17 -15.31 12.34
C ALA A 57 -42.69 -15.12 11.98
N TYR A 58 -42.04 -14.07 12.48
CA TYR A 58 -40.60 -13.83 12.29
C TYR A 58 -39.74 -15.00 12.82
N SER A 59 -40.09 -15.54 13.99
CA SER A 59 -39.37 -16.69 14.59
C SER A 59 -39.56 -17.99 13.81
N ALA A 60 -40.58 -18.06 12.96
CA ALA A 60 -40.82 -19.13 12.00
C ALA A 60 -40.20 -18.84 10.62
N ASP A 61 -39.27 -17.87 10.54
CA ASP A 61 -38.62 -17.37 9.32
C ASP A 61 -39.60 -16.74 8.29
N ASP A 62 -40.83 -16.42 8.68
CA ASP A 62 -41.83 -15.74 7.84
C ASP A 62 -41.78 -14.22 8.04
N ILE A 63 -40.72 -13.61 7.51
CA ILE A 63 -40.52 -12.15 7.54
C ILE A 63 -41.65 -11.40 6.79
N PRO A 64 -42.09 -11.82 5.58
CA PRO A 64 -43.20 -11.18 4.90
C PRO A 64 -44.51 -11.24 5.69
N GLY A 65 -44.84 -12.39 6.29
CA GLY A 65 -46.03 -12.55 7.13
C GLY A 65 -45.97 -11.70 8.41
N ALA A 66 -44.81 -11.63 9.06
CA ALA A 66 -44.58 -10.73 10.19
C ALA A 66 -44.83 -9.26 9.81
N LEU A 67 -44.32 -8.84 8.65
CA LEU A 67 -44.50 -7.48 8.14
C LEU A 67 -45.98 -7.16 7.84
N VAL A 68 -46.72 -8.08 7.23
CA VAL A 68 -48.16 -7.93 7.00
C VAL A 68 -48.90 -7.71 8.32
N ILE A 69 -48.58 -8.49 9.36
CA ILE A 69 -49.20 -8.33 10.69
C ILE A 69 -48.89 -6.96 11.29
N LEU A 70 -47.65 -6.48 11.17
CA LEU A 70 -47.24 -5.18 11.72
C LEU A 70 -47.89 -4.00 10.98
N LEU A 71 -48.03 -4.08 9.65
CA LEU A 71 -48.67 -3.05 8.83
C LEU A 71 -50.18 -2.93 9.08
N ASP A 72 -50.83 -4.00 9.56
CA ASP A 72 -52.26 -4.01 9.96
C ASP A 72 -52.51 -3.42 11.37
N ILE A 73 -51.46 -3.04 12.10
CA ILE A 73 -51.63 -2.47 13.43
C ILE A 73 -52.05 -1.01 13.33
N ASP A 74 -53.33 -0.74 13.64
CA ASP A 74 -53.82 0.62 13.88
C ASP A 74 -53.48 1.06 15.33
N ALA A 75 -52.36 1.77 15.48
CA ALA A 75 -51.90 2.32 16.74
C ALA A 75 -52.36 3.77 16.93
N SER A 76 -53.19 4.02 17.95
CA SER A 76 -53.72 5.36 18.22
C SER A 76 -52.77 6.24 19.04
N LYS A 77 -52.05 5.67 20.00
CA LYS A 77 -51.09 6.38 20.85
C LYS A 77 -49.76 6.62 20.14
N ASP A 78 -49.17 7.78 20.33
CA ASP A 78 -47.93 8.15 19.63
C ASP A 78 -46.74 7.25 19.99
N TYR A 79 -46.64 6.82 21.26
CA TYR A 79 -45.66 5.80 21.66
C TYR A 79 -45.87 4.48 20.90
N ASP A 80 -47.11 4.00 20.82
CA ASP A 80 -47.44 2.75 20.13
C ASP A 80 -47.12 2.84 18.62
N LYS A 81 -47.35 4.01 17.99
CA LYS A 81 -46.98 4.26 16.58
C LYS A 81 -45.46 4.16 16.37
N ALA A 82 -44.68 4.81 17.23
CA ALA A 82 -43.22 4.76 17.16
C ALA A 82 -42.70 3.34 17.41
N TYR A 83 -43.28 2.64 18.39
CA TYR A 83 -42.97 1.26 18.74
C TYR A 83 -43.20 0.31 17.57
N VAL A 84 -44.38 0.36 16.94
CA VAL A 84 -44.71 -0.46 15.76
C VAL A 84 -43.80 -0.10 14.57
N SER A 85 -43.59 1.20 14.32
CA SER A 85 -42.74 1.66 13.22
C SER A 85 -41.33 1.10 13.31
N ARG A 86 -40.75 1.02 14.52
CA ARG A 86 -39.43 0.39 14.73
C ARG A 86 -39.41 -1.06 14.28
N PHE A 87 -40.42 -1.87 14.61
CA PHE A 87 -40.44 -3.28 14.20
C PHE A 87 -40.64 -3.45 12.70
N ILE A 88 -41.52 -2.63 12.09
CA ILE A 88 -41.70 -2.61 10.64
C ILE A 88 -40.35 -2.33 9.95
N ALA A 89 -39.63 -1.32 10.45
CA ALA A 89 -38.29 -0.98 9.96
C ALA A 89 -37.30 -2.15 10.06
N VAL A 90 -37.26 -2.85 11.20
CA VAL A 90 -36.38 -4.01 11.39
C VAL A 90 -36.73 -5.14 10.43
N MET A 91 -38.02 -5.40 10.17
CA MET A 91 -38.42 -6.42 9.18
C MET A 91 -37.91 -6.06 7.79
N TYR A 92 -38.14 -4.83 7.32
CA TYR A 92 -37.62 -4.36 6.02
C TYR A 92 -36.09 -4.42 5.95
N ALA A 93 -35.39 -4.00 7.02
CA ALA A 93 -33.93 -4.06 7.08
C ALA A 93 -33.42 -5.51 6.98
N THR A 94 -34.15 -6.47 7.54
CA THR A 94 -33.78 -7.90 7.53
C THR A 94 -33.96 -8.53 6.15
N MET A 95 -34.92 -8.06 5.34
CA MET A 95 -35.11 -8.53 3.96
C MET A 95 -33.91 -8.15 3.06
N GLY A 96 -33.31 -6.97 3.30
CA GLY A 96 -32.05 -6.56 2.68
C GLY A 96 -32.17 -6.01 1.25
N ASP A 97 -33.38 -5.87 0.71
CA ASP A 97 -33.70 -5.23 -0.57
C ASP A 97 -34.73 -4.09 -0.44
N GLU A 98 -35.10 -3.75 0.81
CA GLU A 98 -36.14 -2.78 1.16
C GLU A 98 -35.60 -1.65 2.05
N GLU A 99 -34.34 -1.24 1.86
CA GLU A 99 -33.68 -0.25 2.71
C GLU A 99 -34.39 1.11 2.72
N ALA A 100 -35.03 1.50 1.61
CA ALA A 100 -35.81 2.73 1.54
C ALA A 100 -37.01 2.69 2.51
N ASN A 101 -37.70 1.55 2.60
CA ASN A 101 -38.80 1.36 3.53
C ASN A 101 -38.30 1.27 4.97
N ALA A 102 -37.20 0.54 5.21
CA ALA A 102 -36.57 0.49 6.53
C ALA A 102 -36.21 1.89 7.05
N ILE A 103 -35.54 2.71 6.23
CA ILE A 103 -35.18 4.10 6.57
C ILE A 103 -36.42 4.94 6.86
N LYS A 104 -37.47 4.83 6.02
CA LYS A 104 -38.74 5.56 6.23
C LYS A 104 -39.35 5.25 7.61
N TYR A 105 -39.46 3.97 7.96
CA TYR A 105 -40.07 3.58 9.23
C TYR A 105 -39.14 3.85 10.44
N LEU A 106 -37.81 3.82 10.26
CA LEU A 106 -36.88 4.24 11.31
C LEU A 106 -37.01 5.73 11.61
N LYS A 107 -37.13 6.59 10.58
CA LYS A 107 -37.41 8.02 10.77
C LYS A 107 -38.70 8.23 11.55
N ALA A 108 -39.79 7.55 11.16
CA ALA A 108 -41.06 7.61 11.88
C ALA A 108 -40.99 7.10 13.33
N ALA A 109 -40.10 6.15 13.62
CA ALA A 109 -39.89 5.63 14.97
C ALA A 109 -39.04 6.56 15.86
N VAL A 110 -38.08 7.27 15.27
CA VAL A 110 -37.10 8.10 15.97
C VAL A 110 -37.59 9.55 16.11
N GLU A 111 -38.14 10.17 15.07
CA GLU A 111 -38.54 11.60 15.09
C GLU A 111 -39.42 12.02 16.28
N PRO A 112 -40.40 11.23 16.75
CA PRO A 112 -41.22 11.61 17.90
C PRO A 112 -40.47 11.64 19.24
N ASP A 113 -39.30 11.00 19.32
CA ASP A 113 -38.50 10.88 20.55
C ASP A 113 -39.25 10.27 21.75
N LEU A 114 -40.09 9.26 21.48
CA LEU A 114 -40.95 8.61 22.49
C LEU A 114 -40.47 7.22 22.92
N LEU A 115 -39.66 6.54 22.10
CA LEU A 115 -39.19 5.19 22.37
C LEU A 115 -38.36 5.11 23.66
N ASN A 116 -38.43 3.97 24.32
CA ASN A 116 -37.60 3.68 25.50
C ASN A 116 -36.12 3.76 25.13
N GLU A 117 -35.28 4.13 26.10
CA GLU A 117 -33.87 4.48 25.88
C GLU A 117 -33.11 3.47 24.99
N GLY A 118 -33.13 2.18 25.33
CA GLY A 118 -32.46 1.16 24.52
C GLY A 118 -33.03 1.03 23.11
N ASP A 119 -34.35 1.13 22.96
CA ASP A 119 -35.02 1.01 21.66
C ASP A 119 -34.76 2.22 20.76
N HIS A 120 -34.76 3.41 21.35
CA HIS A 120 -34.51 4.66 20.65
C HIS A 120 -33.07 4.74 20.17
N GLY A 121 -32.09 4.47 21.05
CA GLY A 121 -30.68 4.42 20.68
C GLY A 121 -30.40 3.41 19.58
N ALA A 122 -30.94 2.19 19.70
CA ALA A 122 -30.78 1.17 18.66
C ALA A 122 -31.39 1.60 17.32
N ALA A 123 -32.56 2.27 17.33
CA ALA A 123 -33.21 2.74 16.11
C ALA A 123 -32.42 3.87 15.42
N ILE A 124 -31.88 4.84 16.17
CA ILE A 124 -31.03 5.90 15.61
C ILE A 124 -29.79 5.29 14.95
N LYS A 125 -29.11 4.35 15.64
CA LYS A 125 -27.90 3.72 15.12
C LYS A 125 -28.18 2.90 13.85
N LEU A 126 -29.27 2.12 13.84
CA LEU A 126 -29.66 1.36 12.66
C LEU A 126 -30.02 2.28 11.48
N LEU A 127 -30.64 3.43 11.75
CA LEU A 127 -30.93 4.44 10.73
C LEU A 127 -29.65 4.96 10.09
N ALA A 128 -28.65 5.34 10.91
CA ALA A 128 -27.35 5.79 10.42
C ALA A 128 -26.61 4.69 9.62
N ASP A 129 -26.67 3.44 10.08
CA ASP A 129 -26.06 2.29 9.40
C ASP A 129 -26.67 2.05 8.01
N LEU A 130 -28.00 2.09 7.89
CA LEU A 130 -28.68 1.95 6.60
C LEU A 130 -28.41 3.14 5.69
N GLN A 131 -28.34 4.36 6.23
CA GLN A 131 -27.98 5.55 5.47
C GLN A 131 -26.56 5.47 4.91
N MET A 132 -25.60 4.92 5.66
CA MET A 132 -24.27 4.61 5.14
C MET A 132 -24.34 3.63 3.96
N GLN A 133 -25.13 2.56 4.08
CA GLN A 133 -25.31 1.55 3.02
C GLN A 133 -25.94 2.15 1.76
N THR A 134 -26.93 3.03 1.91
CA THR A 134 -27.60 3.71 0.80
C THR A 134 -26.88 4.98 0.34
N LYS A 135 -25.67 5.25 0.86
CA LYS A 135 -24.82 6.42 0.51
C LYS A 135 -25.42 7.79 0.87
N ALA A 136 -26.37 7.83 1.79
CA ALA A 136 -26.89 9.04 2.42
C ALA A 136 -25.95 9.46 3.56
N TYR A 137 -24.71 9.83 3.21
CA TYR A 137 -23.61 9.98 4.16
C TYR A 137 -23.81 11.19 5.09
N GLU A 138 -24.33 12.30 4.58
CA GLU A 138 -24.63 13.49 5.38
C GLU A 138 -25.67 13.18 6.47
N GLU A 139 -26.75 12.48 6.13
CA GLU A 139 -27.76 12.09 7.12
C GLU A 139 -27.24 11.03 8.08
N ALA A 140 -26.40 10.11 7.61
CA ALA A 140 -25.75 9.12 8.47
C ALA A 140 -24.90 9.80 9.55
N LEU A 141 -24.10 10.82 9.17
CA LEU A 141 -23.30 11.60 10.10
C LEU A 141 -24.16 12.28 11.18
N VAL A 142 -25.28 12.89 10.79
CA VAL A 142 -26.24 13.49 11.72
C VAL A 142 -26.78 12.45 12.70
N ASN A 143 -27.18 11.26 12.21
CA ASN A 143 -27.75 10.23 13.07
C ASN A 143 -26.71 9.53 13.95
N TYR A 144 -25.47 9.34 13.51
CA TYR A 144 -24.43 8.85 14.42
C TYR A 144 -24.14 9.83 15.55
N GLN A 145 -24.09 11.13 15.25
CA GLN A 145 -23.93 12.16 16.29
C GLN A 145 -25.12 12.14 17.25
N ALA A 146 -26.36 12.11 16.73
CA ALA A 146 -27.56 12.01 17.55
C ALA A 146 -27.56 10.75 18.44
N TRP A 147 -27.08 9.61 17.93
CA TRP A 147 -26.95 8.39 18.71
C TRP A 147 -25.97 8.53 19.88
N MET A 148 -24.78 9.10 19.63
CA MET A 148 -23.77 9.37 20.67
C MET A 148 -24.31 10.37 21.70
N ASP A 149 -24.94 11.46 21.24
CA ASP A 149 -25.52 12.47 22.11
C ASP A 149 -26.69 11.94 22.93
N PHE A 150 -27.47 10.99 22.39
CA PHE A 150 -28.58 10.38 23.11
C PHE A 150 -28.09 9.38 24.16
N THR A 151 -27.33 8.37 23.72
CA THR A 151 -26.91 7.23 24.57
C THR A 151 -25.75 7.56 25.49
N GLY A 152 -24.92 8.55 25.15
CA GLY A 152 -23.61 8.76 25.77
C GLY A 152 -22.59 7.66 25.44
N GLU A 153 -22.93 6.72 24.55
CA GLU A 153 -22.01 5.69 24.08
C GLU A 153 -21.06 6.27 23.03
N SER A 154 -19.84 5.73 23.03
CA SER A 154 -18.80 6.06 22.07
C SER A 154 -17.97 4.80 21.83
N ASP A 155 -18.00 4.27 20.60
CA ASP A 155 -17.33 3.03 20.25
C ASP A 155 -16.50 3.19 18.96
N GLY A 156 -15.44 2.38 18.85
CA GLY A 156 -14.49 2.47 17.75
C GLY A 156 -15.10 2.17 16.36
N ASN A 157 -16.10 1.28 16.27
CA ASN A 157 -16.75 0.95 15.00
C ASN A 157 -17.57 2.13 14.49
N THR A 158 -18.32 2.80 15.37
CA THR A 158 -19.11 3.98 15.01
C THR A 158 -18.21 5.13 14.57
N TRP A 159 -17.16 5.44 15.31
CA TRP A 159 -16.17 6.45 14.89
C TRP A 159 -15.50 6.11 13.55
N THR A 160 -15.23 4.83 13.30
CA THR A 160 -14.70 4.36 12.01
C THR A 160 -15.72 4.61 10.88
N LYS A 161 -17.02 4.37 11.10
CA LYS A 161 -18.08 4.65 10.11
C LYS A 161 -18.21 6.14 9.82
N ILE A 162 -18.14 6.99 10.86
CA ILE A 162 -18.11 8.46 10.72
C ILE A 162 -16.91 8.90 9.86
N ALA A 163 -15.71 8.38 10.14
CA ALA A 163 -14.52 8.66 9.34
C ALA A 163 -14.68 8.24 7.87
N ASN A 164 -15.27 7.05 7.62
CA ASN A 164 -15.55 6.58 6.26
C ASN A 164 -16.61 7.44 5.54
N ALA A 165 -17.61 7.96 6.25
CA ALA A 165 -18.62 8.86 5.68
C ALA A 165 -17.94 10.16 5.17
N HIS A 166 -17.09 10.76 6.00
CA HIS A 166 -16.28 11.92 5.59
C HIS A 166 -15.38 11.59 4.39
N TYR A 167 -14.74 10.41 4.36
CA TYR A 167 -13.97 9.97 3.19
C TYR A 167 -14.82 9.91 1.92
N ALA A 168 -16.02 9.31 1.99
CA ALA A 168 -16.93 9.19 0.86
C ALA A 168 -17.43 10.56 0.36
N LEU A 169 -17.56 11.52 1.27
CA LEU A 169 -17.87 12.94 0.98
C LEU A 169 -16.66 13.76 0.53
N LYS A 170 -15.47 13.14 0.43
CA LYS A 170 -14.19 13.80 0.10
C LYS A 170 -13.80 14.89 1.11
N GLN A 171 -14.30 14.78 2.33
CA GLN A 171 -13.98 15.65 3.46
C GLN A 171 -12.75 15.07 4.17
N LEU A 172 -11.60 15.22 3.52
CA LEU A 172 -10.36 14.53 3.88
C LEU A 172 -9.79 14.99 5.22
N ASP A 173 -9.93 16.26 5.59
CA ASP A 173 -9.42 16.75 6.87
C ASP A 173 -10.38 16.40 8.02
N GLU A 174 -11.68 16.38 7.74
CA GLU A 174 -12.75 16.09 8.70
C GLU A 174 -12.76 14.62 9.15
N MET A 175 -12.22 13.69 8.35
CA MET A 175 -12.11 12.28 8.78
C MET A 175 -11.00 12.01 9.81
N ILE A 176 -10.07 12.94 10.05
CA ILE A 176 -8.95 12.74 10.98
C ILE A 176 -9.43 12.58 12.42
N VAL A 177 -10.26 13.52 12.91
CA VAL A 177 -10.74 13.49 14.31
C VAL A 177 -11.57 12.23 14.61
N PRO A 178 -12.55 11.84 13.77
CA PRO A 178 -13.24 10.57 13.91
C PRO A 178 -12.29 9.36 13.88
N ALA A 179 -11.27 9.35 13.03
CA ALA A 179 -10.30 8.27 13.01
C ALA A 179 -9.46 8.20 14.30
N ASP A 180 -9.06 9.34 14.86
CA ASP A 180 -8.36 9.41 16.15
C ASP A 180 -9.24 8.92 17.31
N ASN A 181 -10.51 9.33 17.34
CA ASN A 181 -11.49 8.84 18.31
C ASN A 181 -11.71 7.33 18.17
N ALA A 182 -11.74 6.81 16.94
CA ALA A 182 -11.84 5.37 16.71
C ALA A 182 -10.64 4.62 17.30
N ILE A 183 -9.41 5.09 17.03
CA ILE A 183 -8.17 4.50 17.54
C ILE A 183 -8.18 4.47 19.06
N ALA A 184 -8.57 5.57 19.70
CA ALA A 184 -8.67 5.65 21.16
C ALA A 184 -9.72 4.68 21.71
N ALA A 185 -10.90 4.62 21.08
CA ALA A 185 -12.01 3.77 21.52
C ALA A 185 -11.76 2.27 21.32
N TYR A 186 -10.91 1.87 20.36
CA TYR A 186 -10.53 0.46 20.20
C TYR A 186 -9.60 -0.04 21.33
N GLY A 187 -8.84 0.84 21.99
CA GLY A 187 -7.92 0.47 23.08
C GLY A 187 -6.98 -0.67 22.67
N ASP A 188 -6.93 -1.74 23.44
CA ASP A 188 -6.06 -2.89 23.13
C ASP A 188 -6.52 -3.71 21.91
N LYS A 189 -7.79 -3.58 21.49
CA LYS A 189 -8.37 -4.29 20.34
C LYS A 189 -8.21 -3.49 19.05
N GLN A 190 -6.99 -3.05 18.79
CA GLN A 190 -6.65 -2.14 17.69
C GLN A 190 -7.20 -2.61 16.33
N ASN A 191 -7.74 -1.66 15.57
CA ASN A 191 -8.25 -1.87 14.21
C ASN A 191 -7.40 -1.09 13.21
N LYS A 192 -7.05 -1.71 12.08
CA LYS A 192 -6.21 -1.09 11.04
C LYS A 192 -6.92 0.05 10.30
N ASN A 193 -8.25 -0.02 10.14
CA ASN A 193 -9.02 0.86 9.25
C ASN A 193 -8.85 2.36 9.58
N PRO A 194 -8.99 2.82 10.84
CA PRO A 194 -8.73 4.23 11.17
C PRO A 194 -7.34 4.73 10.78
N TYR A 195 -6.29 3.91 10.93
CA TYR A 195 -4.94 4.28 10.50
C TYR A 195 -4.85 4.43 8.98
N ILE A 196 -5.49 3.52 8.22
CA ILE A 196 -5.57 3.62 6.75
C ILE A 196 -6.24 4.95 6.37
N LEU A 197 -7.37 5.29 6.98
CA LEU A 197 -8.07 6.54 6.71
C LEU A 197 -7.18 7.75 6.98
N LYS A 198 -6.50 7.81 8.13
CA LYS A 198 -5.55 8.90 8.42
C LYS A 198 -4.45 9.01 7.37
N ILE A 199 -3.81 7.90 7.02
CA ILE A 199 -2.74 7.88 6.00
C ILE A 199 -3.27 8.35 4.64
N THR A 200 -4.48 7.93 4.26
CA THR A 200 -5.15 8.38 3.02
C THR A 200 -5.42 9.88 3.03
N SER A 201 -5.98 10.43 4.11
CA SER A 201 -6.18 11.89 4.26
C SER A 201 -4.85 12.62 4.08
N PHE A 202 -3.83 12.20 4.83
CA PHE A 202 -2.53 12.85 4.81
C PHE A 202 -1.85 12.73 3.44
N TYR A 203 -2.01 11.61 2.74
CA TYR A 203 -1.49 11.45 1.40
C TYR A 203 -2.18 12.39 0.40
N GLU A 204 -3.51 12.38 0.36
CA GLU A 204 -4.29 13.17 -0.59
C GLU A 204 -4.12 14.69 -0.35
N ASN A 205 -3.99 15.10 0.91
CA ASN A 205 -3.69 16.48 1.30
C ASN A 205 -2.18 16.82 1.28
N LYS A 206 -1.33 15.92 0.79
CA LYS A 206 0.14 16.09 0.71
C LYS A 206 0.83 16.36 2.06
N LYS A 207 0.18 16.02 3.17
CA LYS A 207 0.71 16.06 4.55
C LYS A 207 1.57 14.82 4.83
N TYR A 208 2.57 14.55 3.96
CA TYR A 208 3.34 13.30 3.99
C TYR A 208 4.09 13.06 5.31
N LYS A 209 4.51 14.12 6.01
CA LYS A 209 5.16 14.00 7.33
C LYS A 209 4.22 13.44 8.41
N ASP A 210 2.93 13.75 8.34
CA ASP A 210 1.95 13.24 9.30
C ASP A 210 1.52 11.79 8.96
N ALA A 211 1.50 11.44 7.67
CA ALA A 211 1.42 10.05 7.23
C ALA A 211 2.60 9.22 7.75
N VAL A 212 3.83 9.74 7.67
CA VAL A 212 5.03 9.09 8.25
C VAL A 212 4.85 8.82 9.74
N LYS A 213 4.43 9.83 10.53
CA LYS A 213 4.20 9.63 11.98
C LYS A 213 3.16 8.53 12.25
N THR A 214 2.07 8.53 11.49
CA THR A 214 1.01 7.52 11.62
C THR A 214 1.52 6.12 11.25
N LEU A 215 2.34 6.02 10.21
CA LEU A 215 2.97 4.77 9.78
C LEU A 215 4.02 4.27 10.78
N GLU A 216 4.81 5.16 11.38
CA GLU A 216 5.75 4.83 12.46
C GLU A 216 5.02 4.24 13.68
N THR A 217 3.84 4.78 14.02
CA THR A 217 2.98 4.22 15.09
C THR A 217 2.38 2.87 14.71
N VAL A 218 1.75 2.75 13.54
CA VAL A 218 0.98 1.56 13.17
C VAL A 218 1.88 0.32 12.97
N ILE A 219 3.14 0.50 12.56
CA ILE A 219 4.12 -0.60 12.47
C ILE A 219 4.44 -1.19 13.84
N GLN A 220 4.47 -0.39 14.90
CA GLN A 220 4.73 -0.91 16.25
C GLN A 220 3.56 -1.76 16.76
N ILE A 221 2.34 -1.47 16.30
CA ILE A 221 1.12 -2.17 16.68
C ILE A 221 0.91 -3.44 15.83
N PHE A 222 1.20 -3.35 14.53
CA PHE A 222 1.02 -4.45 13.57
C PHE A 222 2.33 -4.77 12.83
N PRO A 223 3.39 -5.21 13.53
CA PRO A 223 4.72 -5.40 12.94
C PRO A 223 4.75 -6.49 11.86
N GLU A 224 3.84 -7.47 11.92
CA GLU A 224 3.76 -8.57 10.96
C GLU A 224 3.09 -8.18 9.63
N ASP A 225 2.47 -6.99 9.55
CA ASP A 225 1.82 -6.56 8.31
C ASP A 225 2.81 -5.84 7.40
N LYS A 226 3.27 -6.57 6.38
CA LYS A 226 4.17 -6.08 5.32
C LYS A 226 3.73 -4.79 4.64
N THR A 227 2.42 -4.49 4.62
CA THR A 227 1.87 -3.29 3.96
C THR A 227 2.39 -2.03 4.64
N TRP A 228 2.51 -2.03 5.96
CA TRP A 228 2.96 -0.87 6.70
C TRP A 228 4.44 -0.57 6.49
N TRP A 229 5.28 -1.61 6.48
CA TRP A 229 6.70 -1.49 6.20
C TRP A 229 6.99 -0.94 4.80
N THR A 230 6.31 -1.49 3.80
CA THR A 230 6.44 -1.04 2.41
C THR A 230 5.96 0.40 2.26
N GLN A 231 4.79 0.74 2.81
CA GLN A 231 4.28 2.12 2.78
C GLN A 231 5.22 3.09 3.49
N LEU A 232 5.67 2.80 4.72
CA LEU A 232 6.55 3.68 5.47
C LEU A 232 7.84 3.98 4.69
N GLY A 233 8.46 2.95 4.11
CA GLY A 233 9.63 3.12 3.24
C GLY A 233 9.37 4.07 2.07
N MET A 234 8.22 3.94 1.40
CA MET A 234 7.85 4.82 0.28
C MET A 234 7.50 6.25 0.74
N PHE A 235 6.88 6.42 1.90
CA PHE A 235 6.60 7.74 2.44
C PHE A 235 7.87 8.47 2.89
N TYR A 236 8.86 7.76 3.44
CA TYR A 236 10.18 8.35 3.66
C TYR A 236 10.81 8.86 2.37
N LEU A 237 10.64 8.17 1.24
CA LEU A 237 11.08 8.68 -0.07
C LEU A 237 10.34 9.96 -0.48
N LEU A 238 9.03 10.05 -0.25
CA LEU A 238 8.23 11.25 -0.56
C LEU A 238 8.65 12.47 0.25
N VAL A 239 9.15 12.28 1.48
CA VAL A 239 9.70 13.36 2.31
C VAL A 239 11.23 13.49 2.19
N GLU A 240 11.82 12.81 1.21
CA GLU A 240 13.26 12.82 0.90
C GLU A 240 14.17 12.36 2.05
N ASP A 241 13.64 11.58 3.00
CA ASP A 241 14.41 10.92 4.05
C ASP A 241 14.96 9.58 3.53
N TYR A 242 15.92 9.66 2.61
CA TYR A 242 16.50 8.49 1.95
C TYR A 242 17.18 7.52 2.92
N GLN A 243 17.70 8.02 4.04
CA GLN A 243 18.34 7.19 5.06
C GLN A 243 17.31 6.33 5.78
N LYS A 244 16.21 6.91 6.29
CA LYS A 244 15.15 6.12 6.91
C LYS A 244 14.42 5.24 5.90
N ALA A 245 14.24 5.69 4.66
CA ALA A 245 13.68 4.87 3.59
C ALA A 245 14.52 3.60 3.38
N LEU A 246 15.85 3.74 3.29
CA LEU A 246 16.77 2.62 3.15
C LEU A 246 16.69 1.68 4.34
N GLN A 247 16.76 2.19 5.58
CA GLN A 247 16.71 1.37 6.79
C GLN A 247 15.41 0.57 6.87
N THR A 248 14.28 1.22 6.58
CA THR A 248 12.95 0.60 6.65
C THR A 248 12.78 -0.47 5.59
N LEU A 249 13.12 -0.19 4.33
CA LEU A 249 12.99 -1.14 3.23
C LEU A 249 14.02 -2.29 3.32
N ASP A 250 15.22 -2.05 3.83
CA ASP A 250 16.22 -3.09 4.11
C ASP A 250 15.70 -4.07 5.17
N LEU A 251 15.10 -3.56 6.24
CA LEU A 251 14.50 -4.41 7.28
C LEU A 251 13.28 -5.16 6.73
N ALA A 252 12.40 -4.49 5.99
CA ALA A 252 11.26 -5.13 5.32
C ALA A 252 11.72 -6.26 4.39
N TYR A 253 12.79 -6.04 3.63
CA TYR A 253 13.37 -7.07 2.76
C TYR A 253 13.90 -8.27 3.54
N LYS A 254 14.61 -8.04 4.65
CA LYS A 254 15.12 -9.12 5.52
C LYS A 254 13.99 -9.95 6.14
N GLN A 255 12.83 -9.37 6.38
CA GLN A 255 11.64 -10.08 6.85
C GLN A 255 10.83 -10.77 5.73
N GLY A 256 11.26 -10.65 4.47
CA GLY A 256 10.54 -11.23 3.33
C GLY A 256 9.30 -10.46 2.91
N PHE A 257 9.17 -9.20 3.34
CA PHE A 257 8.01 -8.36 3.06
C PHE A 257 8.01 -7.72 1.67
N LEU A 258 9.20 -7.58 1.04
CA LEU A 258 9.30 -7.09 -0.33
C LEU A 258 9.13 -8.25 -1.31
N VAL A 259 8.05 -8.20 -2.08
CA VAL A 259 7.60 -9.30 -2.97
C VAL A 259 7.31 -8.84 -4.40
N LYS A 260 7.58 -7.57 -4.74
CA LYS A 260 7.38 -7.02 -6.08
C LYS A 260 8.70 -6.55 -6.69
N GLU A 261 8.80 -6.61 -8.01
CA GLU A 261 9.93 -6.07 -8.78
C GLU A 261 10.24 -4.61 -8.41
N SER A 262 9.21 -3.76 -8.35
CA SER A 262 9.36 -2.33 -8.04
C SER A 262 9.96 -2.08 -6.67
N GLU A 263 9.57 -2.85 -5.65
CA GLU A 263 10.08 -2.75 -4.28
C GLU A 263 11.58 -3.10 -4.22
N ILE A 264 11.98 -4.19 -4.90
CA ILE A 264 13.38 -4.60 -5.01
C ILE A 264 14.21 -3.54 -5.74
N LYS A 265 13.69 -2.99 -6.83
CA LYS A 265 14.39 -1.95 -7.61
C LYS A 265 14.54 -0.66 -6.81
N THR A 266 13.53 -0.27 -6.04
CA THR A 266 13.61 0.87 -5.13
C THR A 266 14.70 0.65 -4.07
N LEU A 267 14.74 -0.51 -3.43
CA LEU A 267 15.78 -0.83 -2.45
C LEU A 267 17.18 -0.87 -3.07
N ALA A 268 17.33 -1.46 -4.26
CA ALA A 268 18.60 -1.46 -4.99
C ALA A 268 19.08 -0.04 -5.31
N SER A 269 18.18 0.83 -5.77
CA SER A 269 18.47 2.24 -6.02
C SER A 269 18.93 2.95 -4.74
N LEU A 270 18.28 2.70 -3.61
CA LEU A 270 18.67 3.29 -2.32
C LEU A 270 20.05 2.83 -1.87
N TYR A 271 20.40 1.55 -2.04
CA TYR A 271 21.77 1.08 -1.78
C TYR A 271 22.80 1.77 -2.69
N SER A 272 22.50 1.94 -3.98
CA SER A 272 23.40 2.64 -4.90
C SER A 272 23.62 4.10 -4.51
N GLN A 273 22.57 4.80 -4.07
CA GLN A 273 22.65 6.20 -3.66
C GLN A 273 23.38 6.39 -2.32
N ASN A 274 23.23 5.45 -1.38
CA ASN A 274 23.88 5.50 -0.07
C ASN A 274 25.28 4.86 -0.05
N VAL A 275 25.98 4.87 -1.19
CA VAL A 275 27.38 4.42 -1.33
C VAL A 275 27.59 2.94 -0.95
N VAL A 276 26.57 2.09 -1.15
CA VAL A 276 26.70 0.62 -1.01
C VAL A 276 26.37 -0.10 -2.32
N PRO A 277 27.05 0.23 -3.44
CA PRO A 277 26.72 -0.30 -4.77
C PRO A 277 26.83 -1.83 -4.85
N TYR A 278 27.70 -2.44 -4.04
CA TYR A 278 27.80 -3.90 -3.96
C TYR A 278 26.49 -4.54 -3.49
N LYS A 279 25.83 -3.97 -2.47
CA LYS A 279 24.52 -4.46 -1.98
C LYS A 279 23.42 -4.32 -3.04
N ALA A 280 23.43 -3.22 -3.79
CA ALA A 280 22.52 -3.05 -4.92
C ALA A 280 22.70 -4.15 -5.97
N ALA A 281 23.96 -4.44 -6.32
CA ALA A 281 24.28 -5.40 -7.37
C ALA A 281 23.89 -6.83 -6.98
N ILE A 282 24.24 -7.28 -5.76
CA ILE A 282 23.85 -8.63 -5.28
C ILE A 282 22.33 -8.77 -5.16
N LEU A 283 21.62 -7.72 -4.75
CA LEU A 283 20.17 -7.75 -4.62
C LEU A 283 19.51 -7.92 -5.98
N LEU A 284 19.90 -7.10 -6.97
CA LEU A 284 19.38 -7.21 -8.33
C LEU A 284 19.73 -8.55 -8.96
N GLU A 285 20.99 -8.99 -8.85
CA GLU A 285 21.45 -10.29 -9.36
C GLU A 285 20.61 -11.44 -8.80
N LYS A 286 20.45 -11.50 -7.47
CA LYS A 286 19.61 -12.52 -6.79
C LYS A 286 18.18 -12.53 -7.31
N HIS A 287 17.56 -11.36 -7.46
CA HIS A 287 16.16 -11.29 -7.87
C HIS A 287 15.93 -11.47 -9.36
N ILE A 288 16.93 -11.18 -10.19
CA ILE A 288 16.93 -11.57 -11.60
C ILE A 288 17.04 -13.10 -11.72
N ASP A 289 17.95 -13.73 -10.97
CA ASP A 289 18.18 -15.17 -11.04
C ASP A 289 17.00 -15.99 -10.48
N SER A 290 16.27 -15.45 -9.50
CA SER A 290 15.03 -16.07 -8.99
C SER A 290 13.78 -15.78 -9.85
N GLY A 291 13.88 -14.88 -10.83
CA GLY A 291 12.78 -14.49 -11.72
C GLY A 291 11.79 -13.47 -11.15
N LEU A 292 11.97 -13.00 -9.90
CA LEU A 292 11.13 -11.92 -9.35
C LEU A 292 11.33 -10.60 -10.11
N VAL A 293 12.57 -10.32 -10.51
CA VAL A 293 12.92 -9.21 -11.40
C VAL A 293 13.12 -9.79 -12.80
N PRO A 294 12.33 -9.38 -13.81
CA PRO A 294 12.46 -9.90 -15.16
C PRO A 294 13.87 -9.70 -15.72
N ARG A 295 14.40 -10.73 -16.39
CA ARG A 295 15.71 -10.69 -17.06
C ARG A 295 15.60 -10.00 -18.42
N ASP A 296 15.24 -8.72 -18.41
CA ASP A 296 15.10 -7.86 -19.60
C ASP A 296 16.27 -6.89 -19.76
N ASP A 297 16.27 -6.13 -20.86
CA ASP A 297 17.34 -5.19 -21.19
C ASP A 297 17.51 -4.08 -20.13
N LYS A 298 16.41 -3.62 -19.55
CA LYS A 298 16.40 -2.57 -18.52
C LYS A 298 17.04 -3.07 -17.22
N ASN A 299 16.62 -4.24 -16.74
CA ASN A 299 17.09 -4.81 -15.49
C ASN A 299 18.52 -5.34 -15.61
N LEU A 300 18.89 -5.92 -16.76
CA LEU A 300 20.30 -6.27 -17.05
C LEU A 300 21.21 -5.04 -17.09
N SER A 301 20.73 -3.92 -17.64
CA SER A 301 21.45 -2.64 -17.58
C SER A 301 21.63 -2.17 -16.14
N SER A 302 20.60 -2.27 -15.29
CA SER A 302 20.68 -1.88 -13.88
C SER A 302 21.69 -2.72 -13.09
N VAL A 303 21.69 -4.05 -13.23
CA VAL A 303 22.67 -4.91 -12.54
C VAL A 303 24.09 -4.71 -13.07
N ALA A 304 24.28 -4.52 -14.38
CA ALA A 304 25.58 -4.20 -14.97
C ALA A 304 26.13 -2.86 -14.43
N ASN A 305 25.28 -1.84 -14.33
CA ASN A 305 25.64 -0.55 -13.75
C ASN A 305 25.98 -0.66 -12.25
N ALA A 306 25.20 -1.43 -11.48
CA ALA A 306 25.45 -1.64 -10.07
C ALA A 306 26.79 -2.36 -9.83
N TRP A 307 27.09 -3.41 -10.61
CA TRP A 307 28.39 -4.10 -10.54
C TRP A 307 29.56 -3.20 -10.93
N HIS A 308 29.38 -2.37 -11.96
CA HIS A 308 30.41 -1.40 -12.37
C HIS A 308 30.64 -0.34 -11.28
N ALA A 309 29.56 0.20 -10.68
CA ALA A 309 29.67 1.14 -9.56
C ALA A 309 30.34 0.50 -8.34
N ALA A 310 30.13 -0.80 -8.13
CA ALA A 310 30.81 -1.60 -7.10
C ALA A 310 32.27 -1.96 -7.43
N GLN A 311 32.81 -1.46 -8.55
CA GLN A 311 34.15 -1.77 -9.06
C GLN A 311 34.39 -3.27 -9.34
N ASN A 312 33.34 -4.07 -9.45
CA ASN A 312 33.45 -5.47 -9.88
C ASN A 312 33.38 -5.52 -11.40
N ILE A 313 34.54 -5.28 -12.03
CA ILE A 313 34.65 -5.10 -13.48
C ILE A 313 34.27 -6.39 -14.23
N ASP A 314 34.63 -7.56 -13.69
CA ASP A 314 34.30 -8.86 -14.28
C ASP A 314 32.80 -9.09 -14.41
N LYS A 315 32.06 -8.94 -13.30
CA LYS A 315 30.60 -9.11 -13.34
C LYS A 315 29.94 -8.04 -14.19
N ALA A 316 30.40 -6.79 -14.12
CA ALA A 316 29.90 -5.72 -14.97
C ALA A 316 30.07 -6.06 -16.46
N ALA A 317 31.27 -6.50 -16.88
CA ALA A 317 31.55 -6.92 -18.25
C ALA A 317 30.68 -8.12 -18.67
N LYS A 318 30.49 -9.12 -17.80
CA LYS A 318 29.60 -10.26 -18.04
C LYS A 318 28.17 -9.80 -18.37
N TYR A 319 27.57 -8.98 -17.51
CA TYR A 319 26.20 -8.50 -17.72
C TYR A 319 26.08 -7.55 -18.92
N TYR A 320 27.08 -6.69 -19.18
CA TYR A 320 27.10 -5.89 -20.40
C TYR A 320 27.20 -6.74 -21.66
N GLY A 321 27.91 -7.87 -21.62
CA GLY A 321 27.97 -8.82 -22.73
C GLY A 321 26.67 -9.56 -22.97
N GLU A 322 25.97 -9.95 -21.90
CA GLU A 322 24.63 -10.51 -22.00
C GLU A 322 23.64 -9.51 -22.60
N LEU A 323 23.64 -8.28 -22.07
CA LEU A 323 22.83 -7.18 -22.58
C LEU A 323 23.14 -6.86 -24.05
N ALA A 324 24.42 -6.93 -24.44
CA ALA A 324 24.84 -6.73 -25.83
C ALA A 324 24.32 -7.82 -26.77
N LYS A 325 24.32 -9.08 -26.35
CA LYS A 325 23.73 -10.19 -27.12
C LYS A 325 22.21 -10.05 -27.25
N MET A 326 21.54 -9.65 -26.17
CA MET A 326 20.08 -9.50 -26.13
C MET A 326 19.60 -8.34 -27.03
N THR A 327 20.28 -7.21 -26.99
CA THR A 327 19.83 -5.97 -27.66
C THR A 327 20.48 -5.75 -29.02
N ASN A 328 21.62 -6.39 -29.28
CA ASN A 328 22.47 -6.18 -30.45
C ASN A 328 22.85 -4.71 -30.70
N LEU A 329 22.96 -3.88 -29.65
CA LEU A 329 23.33 -2.47 -29.79
C LEU A 329 24.84 -2.26 -29.57
N ALA A 330 25.47 -1.50 -30.47
CA ALA A 330 26.90 -1.17 -30.43
C ALA A 330 27.36 -0.60 -29.08
N LYS A 331 26.52 0.20 -28.41
CA LYS A 331 26.84 0.82 -27.10
C LYS A 331 27.10 -0.21 -26.00
N HIS A 332 26.43 -1.37 -26.02
CA HIS A 332 26.58 -2.39 -24.99
C HIS A 332 27.85 -3.21 -25.22
N TYR A 333 28.12 -3.60 -26.47
CA TYR A 333 29.41 -4.20 -26.85
C TYR A 333 30.59 -3.27 -26.55
N SER A 334 30.45 -1.97 -26.81
CA SER A 334 31.48 -0.99 -26.47
C SER A 334 31.74 -0.93 -24.96
N LYS A 335 30.70 -0.87 -24.13
CA LYS A 335 30.85 -0.88 -22.66
C LYS A 335 31.47 -2.18 -22.17
N GLN A 336 31.01 -3.34 -22.66
CA GLN A 336 31.60 -4.63 -22.34
C GLN A 336 33.11 -4.63 -22.67
N GLY A 337 33.48 -4.31 -23.91
CA GLY A 337 34.87 -4.35 -24.36
C GLY A 337 35.77 -3.39 -23.59
N MET A 338 35.29 -2.19 -23.25
CA MET A 338 36.05 -1.25 -22.42
C MET A 338 36.30 -1.77 -21.00
N LEU A 339 35.31 -2.42 -20.39
CA LEU A 339 35.45 -3.02 -19.06
C LEU A 339 36.39 -4.23 -19.09
N LEU A 340 36.26 -5.10 -20.09
CA LEU A 340 37.17 -6.23 -20.30
C LEU A 340 38.61 -5.76 -20.44
N LYS A 341 38.85 -4.70 -21.23
CA LYS A 341 40.19 -4.09 -21.35
C LYS A 341 40.69 -3.55 -20.02
N GLN A 342 39.83 -2.86 -19.26
CA GLN A 342 40.18 -2.34 -17.94
C GLN A 342 40.59 -3.47 -16.98
N ASN A 343 39.99 -4.65 -17.11
CA ASN A 343 40.34 -5.84 -16.36
C ASN A 343 41.43 -6.70 -17.02
N GLU A 344 42.16 -6.14 -18.00
CA GLU A 344 43.25 -6.80 -18.73
C GLU A 344 42.86 -8.08 -19.49
N GLN A 345 41.56 -8.30 -19.69
CA GLN A 345 41.01 -9.36 -20.54
C GLN A 345 41.04 -8.91 -22.00
N PHE A 346 42.26 -8.74 -22.53
CA PHE A 346 42.51 -8.11 -23.83
C PHE A 346 41.89 -8.87 -25.00
N GLU A 347 41.98 -10.19 -25.03
CA GLU A 347 41.40 -11.02 -26.12
C GLU A 347 39.86 -10.87 -26.19
N PRO A 348 39.10 -11.11 -25.10
CA PRO A 348 37.67 -10.81 -25.07
C PRO A 348 37.33 -9.34 -25.38
N ALA A 349 38.15 -8.39 -24.92
CA ALA A 349 37.95 -6.97 -25.18
C ALA A 349 38.00 -6.67 -26.68
N ILE A 350 38.98 -7.19 -27.40
CA ILE A 350 39.12 -7.02 -28.85
C ILE A 350 37.87 -7.52 -29.58
N VAL A 351 37.35 -8.69 -29.21
CA VAL A 351 36.12 -9.26 -29.81
C VAL A 351 34.93 -8.33 -29.60
N ALA A 352 34.68 -7.89 -28.37
CA ALA A 352 33.55 -7.02 -28.06
C ALA A 352 33.67 -5.63 -28.71
N LEU A 353 34.86 -5.02 -28.67
CA LEU A 353 35.10 -3.71 -29.28
C LEU A 353 34.98 -3.76 -30.81
N THR A 354 35.48 -4.82 -31.45
CA THR A 354 35.34 -5.02 -32.89
C THR A 354 33.85 -5.15 -33.26
N LYS A 355 33.10 -5.94 -32.49
CA LYS A 355 31.65 -6.08 -32.72
C LYS A 355 30.90 -4.75 -32.57
N ALA A 356 31.30 -3.92 -31.60
CA ALA A 356 30.74 -2.59 -31.45
C ALA A 356 30.98 -1.72 -32.70
N ILE A 357 32.18 -1.76 -33.29
CA ILE A 357 32.53 -1.03 -34.51
C ILE A 357 31.70 -1.53 -35.70
N GLU A 358 31.58 -2.86 -35.88
CA GLU A 358 30.75 -3.45 -36.94
C GLU A 358 29.28 -2.98 -36.89
N LEU A 359 28.74 -2.83 -35.69
CA LEU A 359 27.36 -2.37 -35.46
C LEU A 359 27.19 -0.85 -35.56
N GLY A 360 28.27 -0.10 -35.78
CA GLY A 360 28.27 1.35 -35.92
C GLY A 360 28.32 2.09 -34.58
N VAL A 361 29.50 2.59 -34.21
CA VAL A 361 29.68 3.51 -33.07
C VAL A 361 30.01 4.93 -33.52
N LYS A 362 29.60 5.93 -32.74
CA LYS A 362 29.96 7.34 -32.98
C LYS A 362 31.43 7.66 -32.69
N ASN A 363 32.10 6.83 -31.89
CA ASN A 363 33.45 7.06 -31.36
C ASN A 363 34.44 5.98 -31.81
N GLU A 364 34.33 5.52 -33.06
CA GLU A 364 35.16 4.45 -33.63
C GLU A 364 36.65 4.67 -33.38
N GLY A 365 37.18 5.88 -33.58
CA GLY A 365 38.60 6.16 -33.35
C GLY A 365 39.08 5.81 -31.93
N ARG A 366 38.24 6.04 -30.91
CA ARG A 366 38.57 5.69 -29.51
C ARG A 366 38.54 4.19 -29.27
N LEU A 367 37.62 3.46 -29.90
CA LEU A 367 37.55 2.01 -29.80
C LEU A 367 38.73 1.37 -30.52
N GLN A 368 39.12 1.88 -31.70
CA GLN A 368 40.31 1.46 -32.42
C GLN A 368 41.60 1.69 -31.62
N MET A 369 41.72 2.79 -30.87
CA MET A 369 42.82 2.96 -29.91
C MET A 369 42.82 1.86 -28.84
N SER A 370 41.65 1.56 -28.27
CA SER A 370 41.52 0.54 -27.23
C SER A 370 41.82 -0.88 -27.74
N ILE A 371 41.45 -1.18 -28.99
CA ILE A 371 41.82 -2.42 -29.70
C ILE A 371 43.34 -2.46 -29.93
N ALA A 372 43.95 -1.34 -30.35
CA ALA A 372 45.39 -1.26 -30.56
C ALA A 372 46.18 -1.49 -29.27
N GLU A 373 45.76 -0.86 -28.16
CA GLU A 373 46.33 -1.07 -26.83
C GLU A 373 46.20 -2.54 -26.40
N SER A 374 45.04 -3.15 -26.61
CA SER A 374 44.80 -4.56 -26.25
C SER A 374 45.72 -5.50 -27.03
N HIS A 375 45.84 -5.33 -28.36
CA HIS A 375 46.78 -6.08 -29.17
C HIS A 375 48.24 -5.84 -28.75
N PHE A 376 48.59 -4.61 -28.36
CA PHE A 376 49.94 -4.29 -27.91
C PHE A 376 50.32 -5.05 -26.63
N TYR A 377 49.42 -5.11 -25.64
CA TYR A 377 49.66 -5.87 -24.40
C TYR A 377 49.68 -7.39 -24.62
N LEU A 378 49.05 -7.88 -25.68
CA LEU A 378 49.15 -9.26 -26.13
C LEU A 378 50.39 -9.53 -27.00
N GLU A 379 51.30 -8.55 -27.14
CA GLU A 379 52.47 -8.59 -28.04
C GLU A 379 52.15 -8.80 -29.53
N GLN A 380 50.89 -8.54 -29.94
CA GLN A 380 50.41 -8.65 -31.31
C GLN A 380 50.65 -7.33 -32.08
N TYR A 381 51.93 -6.95 -32.21
CA TYR A 381 52.32 -5.60 -32.66
C TYR A 381 51.83 -5.23 -34.07
N LYS A 382 51.71 -6.21 -34.99
CA LYS A 382 51.22 -5.97 -36.35
C LYS A 382 49.74 -5.58 -36.35
N GLN A 383 48.94 -6.24 -35.51
CA GLN A 383 47.52 -5.96 -35.31
C GLN A 383 47.33 -4.63 -34.57
N ALA A 384 48.15 -4.39 -33.54
CA ALA A 384 48.17 -3.11 -32.83
C ALA A 384 48.44 -1.94 -33.79
N TYR A 385 49.41 -2.09 -34.69
CA TYR A 385 49.75 -1.09 -35.70
C TYR A 385 48.63 -0.83 -36.71
N LYS A 386 47.92 -1.88 -37.14
CA LYS A 386 46.74 -1.73 -38.01
C LYS A 386 45.63 -0.94 -37.32
N ALA A 387 45.27 -1.33 -36.10
CA ALA A 387 44.21 -0.68 -35.33
C ALA A 387 44.55 0.78 -35.01
N ILE A 388 45.79 1.10 -34.60
CA ILE A 388 46.16 2.48 -34.30
C ILE A 388 46.21 3.35 -35.56
N SER A 389 46.54 2.78 -36.72
CA SER A 389 46.48 3.47 -38.01
C SER A 389 45.06 3.85 -38.41
N LEU A 390 44.07 3.00 -38.08
CA LEU A 390 42.65 3.34 -38.23
C LEU A 390 42.24 4.44 -37.25
N ALA A 391 42.63 4.34 -35.98
CA ALA A 391 42.38 5.37 -34.98
C ALA A 391 42.97 6.74 -35.38
N ARG A 392 44.09 6.77 -36.11
CA ARG A 392 44.74 8.00 -36.57
C ARG A 392 43.91 8.77 -37.61
N LYS A 393 43.04 8.09 -38.36
CA LYS A 393 42.18 8.72 -39.38
C LYS A 393 41.16 9.67 -38.74
N ASP A 394 40.62 9.31 -37.58
CA ASP A 394 39.68 10.13 -36.82
C ASP A 394 40.39 11.38 -36.25
N PRO A 395 39.95 12.61 -36.60
CA PRO A 395 40.51 13.85 -36.07
C PRO A 395 40.60 13.91 -34.53
N LYS A 396 39.63 13.32 -33.81
CA LYS A 396 39.54 13.39 -32.35
C LYS A 396 40.61 12.55 -31.65
N THR A 397 41.03 11.44 -32.26
CA THR A 397 42.04 10.52 -31.71
C THR A 397 43.40 10.65 -32.37
N ARG A 398 43.51 11.38 -33.49
CA ARG A 398 44.73 11.51 -34.31
C ARG A 398 46.00 11.82 -33.52
N LYS A 399 45.95 12.77 -32.59
CA LYS A 399 47.13 13.20 -31.81
C LYS A 399 47.65 12.05 -30.94
N SER A 400 46.77 11.45 -30.14
CA SER A 400 47.11 10.34 -29.25
C SER A 400 47.50 9.09 -30.04
N ALA A 401 46.81 8.83 -31.16
CA ALA A 401 47.12 7.71 -32.05
C ALA A 401 48.52 7.81 -32.66
N LYS A 402 48.98 9.01 -33.06
CA LYS A 402 50.37 9.20 -33.55
C LYS A 402 51.43 8.83 -32.50
N GLY A 403 51.20 9.21 -31.24
CA GLY A 403 52.11 8.86 -30.15
C GLY A 403 52.21 7.35 -29.94
N TRP A 404 51.05 6.69 -29.85
CA TRP A 404 50.97 5.23 -29.77
C TRP A 404 51.55 4.53 -30.99
N GLU A 405 51.32 5.04 -32.20
CA GLU A 405 51.86 4.48 -33.44
C GLU A 405 53.40 4.44 -33.40
N SER A 406 54.05 5.53 -32.97
CA SER A 406 55.50 5.58 -32.79
C SER A 406 55.98 4.60 -31.72
N PHE A 407 55.27 4.52 -30.59
CA PHE A 407 55.62 3.61 -29.50
C PHE A 407 55.51 2.13 -29.89
N ILE A 408 54.47 1.76 -30.64
CA ILE A 408 54.28 0.41 -31.18
C ILE A 408 55.42 0.07 -32.16
N LYS A 409 55.78 0.98 -33.07
CA LYS A 409 56.91 0.78 -34.01
C LYS A 409 58.24 0.54 -33.31
N ASP A 410 58.54 1.37 -32.32
CA ASP A 410 59.78 1.27 -31.57
C ASP A 410 59.85 -0.05 -30.77
N THR A 411 58.75 -0.41 -30.10
CA THR A 411 58.68 -1.66 -29.33
C THR A 411 58.78 -2.89 -30.23
N ALA A 412 58.06 -2.90 -31.37
CA ALA A 412 58.13 -3.99 -32.35
C ALA A 412 59.56 -4.17 -32.89
N ARG A 413 60.26 -3.07 -33.20
CA ARG A 413 61.66 -3.09 -33.61
C ARG A 413 62.56 -3.70 -32.54
N ARG A 414 62.41 -3.27 -31.28
CA ARG A 414 63.18 -3.81 -30.13
C ARG A 414 62.92 -5.29 -29.89
N LYS A 415 61.72 -5.78 -30.21
CA LYS A 415 61.31 -7.19 -30.11
C LYS A 415 61.57 -7.99 -31.39
N ASN A 416 62.22 -7.41 -32.41
CA ASN A 416 62.48 -8.03 -33.71
C ASN A 416 61.21 -8.51 -34.46
N VAL A 417 60.08 -7.81 -34.29
CA VAL A 417 58.82 -8.10 -35.00
C VAL A 417 58.62 -7.11 -36.15
N SER A 418 58.39 -7.63 -37.35
CA SER A 418 58.06 -6.82 -38.54
C SER A 418 56.57 -6.44 -38.56
N ILE A 419 56.27 -5.16 -38.78
CA ILE A 419 54.91 -4.61 -38.75
C ILE A 419 54.58 -3.73 -39.95
#